data_AF-A0A5N8X441-F1
#
_entry.id   AF-A0A5N8X441-F1
#
_cell.length_a   1.000
_cell.length_b   1.000
_cell.length_c   1.000
_cell.angle_alpha   90.00
_cell.angle_beta   90.00
_cell.angle_gamma   90.00
#
_symmetry.space_group_name_H-M   'P 1'
#
loop_
_entity.id
_entity.type
_entity.pdbx_description
1 polymer ?
#
loop_
_entity_poly.entity_id
_entity_poly.type
_entity_poly.pdbx_seq_one_letter_code
_entity_poly.pdbx_strand_id
1 'polypeptide(L)'
;MTRGQVVLLRPPRHRPVAVRPHRHGDVLVLRQGWRPPQGSPSLVIKRTAAAPHDPVPADLASALDSRPGGTVPRDHFVVLGDNPARSIDSRHFGYVSEDRVLGVAVRPLLRSDA
;
A
#
# COMPACT_ATOMS: atom_id res chain seq x y z
N MET A 1 1.79 -0.57 12.52
CA MET A 1 2.09 0.80 13.03
C MET A 1 1.08 1.19 14.09
N THR A 2 1.46 2.04 15.04
CA THR A 2 0.57 2.53 16.11
C THR A 2 0.14 3.98 15.87
N ARG A 3 -0.99 4.39 16.46
CA ARG A 3 -1.47 5.77 16.39
C ARG A 3 -0.44 6.70 17.03
N GLY A 4 -0.13 7.82 16.37
CA GLY A 4 0.85 8.81 16.85
C GLY A 4 2.31 8.53 16.45
N GLN A 5 2.60 7.33 15.96
CA GLN A 5 3.93 6.97 15.46
C GLN A 5 4.35 7.85 14.28
N VAL A 6 5.56 8.41 14.35
CA VAL A 6 6.17 9.16 13.24
C VAL A 6 7.10 8.22 12.48
N VAL A 7 7.14 8.34 11.17
CA VAL A 7 7.94 7.46 10.30
C VAL A 7 8.73 8.28 9.30
N LEU A 8 9.93 7.82 8.99
CA LEU A 8 10.69 8.38 7.88
C LEU A 8 10.11 7.82 6.57
N LEU A 9 9.70 8.71 5.68
CA LEU A 9 9.20 8.36 4.35
C LEU A 9 10.34 8.49 3.34
N ARG A 10 10.60 7.42 2.58
CA ARG A 10 11.42 7.48 1.38
C ARG A 10 10.51 7.71 0.17
N PRO A 11 10.54 8.92 -0.45
CA PRO A 11 9.67 9.23 -1.58
C PRO A 11 10.08 8.46 -2.85
N PRO A 12 9.17 8.29 -3.83
CA PRO A 12 9.53 7.83 -5.16
C PRO A 12 10.54 8.77 -5.82
N ARG A 13 11.50 8.22 -6.55
CA ARG A 13 12.50 9.03 -7.28
C ARG A 13 11.86 9.64 -8.53
N HIS A 14 11.30 10.85 -8.43
CA HIS A 14 11.00 11.88 -9.45
C HIS A 14 10.82 11.56 -10.97
N ARG A 15 10.47 10.34 -11.38
CA ARG A 15 9.96 9.97 -12.72
C ARG A 15 8.85 8.91 -12.54
N PRO A 16 7.91 8.75 -13.48
CA PRO A 16 6.94 7.64 -13.50
C PRO A 16 7.62 6.30 -13.85
N VAL A 17 8.81 6.08 -13.30
CA VAL A 17 9.57 4.84 -13.38
C VAL A 17 9.76 4.39 -11.95
N ALA A 18 8.85 3.54 -11.52
CA ALA A 18 8.98 2.66 -10.37
C ALA A 18 9.33 3.38 -9.05
N VAL A 19 8.31 3.65 -8.23
CA VAL A 19 8.42 3.15 -6.86
C VAL A 19 8.80 1.68 -7.03
N ARG A 20 10.04 1.31 -6.72
CA ARG A 20 10.33 -0.08 -6.44
C ARG A 20 10.00 -0.28 -4.96
N PRO A 21 8.75 -0.55 -4.54
CA PRO A 21 8.63 -1.22 -3.26
C PRO A 21 9.24 -2.59 -3.51
N HIS A 22 10.29 -2.83 -2.75
CA HIS A 22 11.30 -3.77 -3.13
C HIS A 22 10.83 -5.19 -2.90
N ARG A 23 9.86 -5.41 -2.00
CA ARG A 23 9.50 -6.74 -1.50
C ARG A 23 8.09 -6.75 -0.90
N HIS A 24 7.48 -7.92 -0.92
CA HIS A 24 6.41 -8.29 0.02
C HIS A 24 6.77 -7.79 1.44
N GLY A 25 5.81 -7.13 2.09
CA GLY A 25 5.96 -6.63 3.46
C GLY A 25 6.37 -5.16 3.60
N ASP A 26 6.75 -4.46 2.52
CA ASP A 26 6.99 -3.01 2.55
C ASP A 26 5.76 -2.25 3.06
N VAL A 27 5.97 -1.14 3.78
CA VAL A 27 4.87 -0.29 4.25
C VAL A 27 4.78 0.94 3.35
N LEU A 28 3.68 1.08 2.64
CA LEU A 28 3.42 2.17 1.70
C LEU A 28 2.58 3.26 2.35
N VAL A 29 2.92 4.51 2.06
CA VAL A 29 2.06 5.68 2.27
C VAL A 29 1.37 5.98 0.94
N LEU A 30 0.05 5.99 0.93
CA LEU A 30 -0.77 6.08 -0.27
C LEU A 30 -1.72 7.27 -0.19
N ARG A 31 -2.00 7.91 -1.32
CA ARG A 31 -3.18 8.76 -1.49
C ARG A 31 -4.43 7.90 -1.52
N GLN A 32 -5.42 8.29 -0.74
CA GLN A 32 -6.73 7.63 -0.75
C GLN A 32 -7.46 7.97 -2.05
N GLY A 33 -7.57 6.98 -2.95
CA GLY A 33 -8.18 7.14 -4.28
C GLY A 33 -9.56 6.47 -4.45
N TRP A 34 -10.18 6.06 -3.34
CA TRP A 34 -11.58 5.65 -3.28
C TRP A 34 -12.34 6.67 -2.43
N ARG A 35 -13.64 6.91 -2.71
CA ARG A 35 -14.44 7.96 -2.05
C ARG A 35 -14.27 7.90 -0.52
N PRO A 36 -13.54 8.86 0.09
CA PRO A 36 -13.40 8.90 1.53
C PRO A 36 -14.72 9.36 2.15
N PRO A 37 -15.06 8.89 3.36
CA PRO A 37 -15.98 9.65 4.22
C PRO A 37 -15.48 11.10 4.35
N GLN A 38 -16.38 12.08 4.33
CA GLN A 38 -16.02 13.50 4.48
C GLN A 38 -15.14 13.71 5.73
N GLY A 39 -14.04 14.46 5.57
CA GLY A 39 -13.08 14.73 6.65
C GLY A 39 -12.03 13.64 6.90
N SER A 40 -12.00 12.55 6.14
CA SER A 40 -10.95 11.53 6.26
C SER A 40 -9.59 12.05 5.78
N PRO A 41 -8.48 11.61 6.40
CA PRO A 41 -7.15 11.93 5.90
C PRO A 41 -7.01 11.51 4.43
N SER A 42 -6.42 12.38 3.62
CA SER A 42 -6.15 12.06 2.20
C SER A 42 -5.08 10.97 2.03
N LEU A 43 -4.44 10.54 3.12
CA LEU A 43 -3.35 9.58 3.15
C LEU A 43 -3.67 8.37 4.01
N VAL A 44 -3.32 7.19 3.52
CA VAL A 44 -3.45 5.91 4.22
C VAL A 44 -2.13 5.16 4.23
N ILE A 45 -1.96 4.30 5.23
CA ILE A 45 -0.80 3.41 5.36
C ILE A 45 -1.28 1.97 5.17
N LYS A 46 -0.60 1.22 4.30
CA LYS A 46 -0.84 -0.21 4.05
C LYS A 46 0.47 -0.95 3.86
N ARG A 47 0.44 -2.27 4.04
CA ARG A 47 1.54 -3.17 3.78
C ARG A 47 1.39 -3.83 2.41
N THR A 48 2.45 -3.87 1.62
CA THR A 48 2.48 -4.57 0.35
C THR A 48 2.32 -6.07 0.58
N ALA A 49 1.27 -6.66 0.03
CA ALA A 49 1.09 -8.10 -0.05
C ALA A 49 1.65 -8.65 -1.37
N ALA A 50 1.60 -7.90 -2.46
CA ALA A 50 2.28 -8.23 -3.71
C ALA A 50 2.63 -6.96 -4.49
N ALA A 51 3.80 -6.95 -5.12
CA ALA A 51 4.30 -5.87 -5.96
C ALA A 51 4.07 -6.17 -7.46
N PRO A 52 4.31 -5.21 -8.37
CA PRO A 52 4.23 -5.45 -9.80
C PRO A 52 4.98 -6.69 -10.23
N HIS A 53 4.34 -7.46 -11.10
CA HIS A 53 4.84 -8.72 -11.64
C HIS A 53 4.95 -9.88 -10.63
N ASP A 54 4.71 -9.66 -9.33
CA ASP A 54 4.58 -10.76 -8.39
C ASP A 54 3.33 -11.61 -8.73
N PRO A 55 3.32 -12.90 -8.37
CA PRO A 55 2.09 -13.69 -8.37
C PRO A 55 1.03 -13.05 -7.49
N VAL A 56 -0.23 -13.08 -7.93
CA VAL A 56 -1.36 -12.68 -7.08
C VAL A 56 -1.52 -13.69 -5.94
N PRO A 57 -1.55 -13.25 -4.66
CA PRO A 57 -1.79 -14.15 -3.53
C PRO A 57 -3.10 -14.92 -3.70
N ALA A 58 -3.05 -16.24 -3.49
CA ALA A 58 -4.17 -17.14 -3.80
C ALA A 58 -5.45 -16.78 -3.03
N ASP A 59 -5.31 -16.33 -1.79
CA ASP A 59 -6.40 -15.86 -0.91
C ASP A 59 -7.02 -14.53 -1.37
N LEU A 60 -6.35 -13.78 -2.23
CA LEU A 60 -6.82 -12.50 -2.77
C LEU A 60 -7.29 -12.60 -4.22
N ALA A 61 -7.04 -13.71 -4.91
CA ALA A 61 -7.35 -13.87 -6.33
C ALA A 61 -8.82 -13.59 -6.66
N SER A 62 -9.76 -14.07 -5.83
CA SER A 62 -11.19 -13.82 -6.02
C SER A 62 -11.57 -12.35 -5.80
N ALA A 63 -11.00 -11.68 -4.79
CA ALA A 63 -11.27 -10.27 -4.52
C ALA A 63 -10.69 -9.33 -5.59
N LEU A 64 -9.65 -9.79 -6.28
CA LEU A 64 -8.94 -9.06 -7.33
C LEU A 64 -9.42 -9.39 -8.75
N ASP A 65 -10.42 -10.26 -8.89
CA ASP A 65 -10.86 -10.83 -10.17
C ASP A 65 -9.67 -11.35 -11.01
N SER A 66 -8.69 -11.95 -10.32
CA SER A 66 -7.49 -12.49 -10.96
C SER A 66 -7.73 -13.90 -11.43
N ARG A 67 -7.29 -14.18 -12.66
CA ARG A 67 -7.22 -15.56 -13.17
C ARG A 67 -6.27 -16.40 -12.31
N PRO A 68 -6.48 -17.73 -12.23
CA PRO A 68 -5.53 -18.65 -11.62
C PRO A 68 -4.12 -18.47 -12.20
N GLY A 69 -3.12 -18.34 -11.34
CA GLY A 69 -1.73 -18.09 -11.76
C GLY A 69 -1.48 -16.67 -12.31
N GLY A 70 -2.42 -15.74 -12.13
CA GLY A 70 -2.28 -14.35 -12.52
C GLY A 70 -1.14 -13.64 -11.78
N THR A 71 -0.61 -12.59 -12.42
CA THR A 71 0.41 -11.71 -11.84
C THR A 71 -0.14 -10.31 -11.66
N VAL A 72 0.39 -9.61 -10.67
CA VAL A 72 0.04 -8.21 -10.41
C VAL A 72 0.48 -7.36 -11.61
N PRO A 73 -0.37 -6.45 -12.11
CA PRO A 73 -0.01 -5.59 -13.24
C PRO A 73 1.23 -4.71 -12.97
N ARG A 74 1.91 -4.31 -14.04
CA ARG A 74 3.20 -3.55 -14.02
C ARG A 74 3.21 -2.33 -13.10
N ASP A 75 2.10 -1.61 -13.02
CA ASP A 75 2.03 -0.33 -12.30
C ASP A 75 1.08 -0.42 -11.11
N HIS A 76 0.88 -1.63 -10.57
CA HIS A 76 -0.10 -1.89 -9.51
C HIS A 76 0.49 -2.65 -8.33
N PHE A 77 -0.09 -2.41 -7.16
CA PHE A 77 0.21 -3.09 -5.91
C PHE A 77 -1.03 -3.79 -5.38
N VAL A 78 -0.81 -4.89 -4.65
CA VAL A 78 -1.79 -5.45 -3.73
C VAL A 78 -1.36 -5.07 -2.33
N VAL A 79 -2.24 -4.43 -1.56
CA VAL A 79 -1.92 -3.91 -0.24
C VAL A 79 -2.95 -4.34 0.80
N LEU A 80 -2.49 -4.65 2.00
CA LEU A 80 -3.31 -5.04 3.14
C LEU A 80 -3.01 -4.15 4.35
N GLY A 81 -4.02 -3.92 5.19
CA GLY A 81 -3.76 -3.29 6.49
C GLY A 81 -3.41 -4.31 7.57
N ASP A 82 -2.49 -3.95 8.46
CA ASP A 82 -2.05 -4.79 9.59
C ASP A 82 -3.17 -5.10 10.62
N ASN A 83 -4.33 -4.45 10.52
CA ASN A 83 -5.52 -4.75 11.33
C ASN A 83 -6.64 -5.31 10.43
N PRO A 84 -6.67 -6.63 10.17
CA PRO A 84 -7.55 -7.22 9.17
C PRO A 84 -9.03 -6.92 9.40
N ALA A 85 -9.47 -6.90 10.67
CA ALA A 85 -10.86 -6.69 11.07
C ALA A 85 -11.38 -5.25 10.83
N ARG A 86 -10.48 -4.28 10.62
CA ARG A 86 -10.84 -2.86 10.45
C ARG A 86 -10.29 -2.22 9.17
N SER A 87 -9.54 -2.97 8.38
CA SER A 87 -8.84 -2.41 7.23
C SER A 87 -9.69 -2.47 5.98
N ILE A 88 -9.97 -1.30 5.40
CA ILE A 88 -10.37 -1.17 4.00
C ILE A 88 -9.09 -1.14 3.16
N ASP A 89 -8.88 -2.16 2.33
CA ASP A 89 -7.65 -2.43 1.58
C ASP A 89 -7.92 -3.21 0.28
N SER A 90 -6.93 -3.86 -0.35
CA SER A 90 -7.10 -4.52 -1.65
C SER A 90 -8.15 -5.63 -1.68
N ARG A 91 -8.56 -6.16 -0.51
CA ARG A 91 -9.71 -7.06 -0.40
C ARG A 91 -11.05 -6.39 -0.77
N HIS A 92 -11.09 -5.06 -0.72
CA HIS A 92 -12.30 -4.26 -0.87
C HIS A 92 -12.26 -3.37 -2.12
N PHE A 93 -11.10 -2.78 -2.44
CA PHE A 93 -10.97 -1.83 -3.55
C PHE A 93 -10.08 -2.34 -4.69
N GLY A 94 -9.57 -3.56 -4.61
CA GLY A 94 -8.74 -4.16 -5.65
C GLY A 94 -7.29 -3.67 -5.66
N TYR A 95 -6.69 -3.63 -6.84
CA TYR A 95 -5.31 -3.17 -7.03
C TYR A 95 -5.15 -1.67 -6.75
N VAL A 96 -3.96 -1.27 -6.28
CA VAL A 96 -3.57 0.13 -6.08
C VAL A 96 -2.59 0.54 -7.17
N SER A 97 -2.95 1.53 -7.97
CA SER A 97 -2.03 2.11 -8.96
C SER A 97 -0.85 2.84 -8.30
N GLU A 98 0.32 2.74 -8.92
CA GLU A 98 1.58 3.33 -8.47
C GLU A 98 1.52 4.85 -8.29
N ASP A 99 0.73 5.56 -9.09
CA ASP A 99 0.52 7.01 -9.01
C ASP A 99 -0.06 7.48 -7.66
N ARG A 100 -0.67 6.57 -6.91
CA ARG A 100 -1.19 6.82 -5.56
C ARG A 100 -0.12 6.65 -4.48
N VAL A 101 1.05 6.10 -4.80
CA VAL A 101 2.09 5.82 -3.80
C VAL A 101 2.95 7.06 -3.56
N LEU A 102 2.94 7.57 -2.33
CA LEU A 102 3.80 8.69 -1.92
C LEU A 102 5.18 8.25 -1.43
N GLY A 103 5.37 6.96 -1.15
CA GLY A 103 6.67 6.40 -0.78
C GLY A 103 6.58 5.21 0.16
N VAL A 104 7.75 4.73 0.56
CA VAL A 104 7.91 3.61 1.49
C VAL A 104 8.30 4.15 2.86
N ALA A 105 7.57 3.77 3.91
CA ALA A 105 7.96 4.05 5.29
C ALA A 105 9.13 3.13 5.67
N VAL A 106 10.30 3.70 5.94
CA VAL A 106 11.54 2.93 6.11
C VAL A 106 11.92 2.65 7.56
N ARG A 107 11.52 3.52 8.50
CA ARG A 107 11.70 3.29 9.93
C ARG A 107 10.78 4.18 10.77
N PRO A 108 10.36 3.73 11.96
CA PRO A 108 9.77 4.63 12.94
C PRO A 108 10.81 5.60 13.49
N LEU A 109 10.34 6.78 13.88
CA LEU A 109 11.09 7.75 14.66
C LEU A 109 10.53 7.75 16.07
N LEU A 110 11.43 7.79 17.06
CA LEU A 110 11.05 8.20 18.40
C LEU A 110 10.68 9.67 18.34
N ARG A 111 9.50 10.02 18.85
CA ARG A 111 9.26 11.43 19.18
C ARG A 111 10.11 11.74 20.39
N SER A 112 11.02 12.69 20.26
CA SER A 112 11.54 13.39 21.42
C SER A 112 10.39 14.23 21.95
N ASP A 113 9.99 14.03 23.20
CA ASP A 113 9.10 14.96 23.86
C ASP A 113 9.82 16.32 23.90
N ALA A 114 9.18 17.34 23.33
CA ALA A 114 9.57 18.74 23.41
C ALA A 114 8.56 19.47 24.29
#